data_AF-A0A1G6XXE4-F1
#
_entry.id   AF-A0A1G6XXE4-F1
#
_cell.length_a   1.000
_cell.length_b   1.000
_cell.length_c   1.000
_cell.angle_alpha   90.00
_cell.angle_beta   90.00
_cell.angle_gamma   90.00
#
_symmetry.space_group_name_H-M   'P 1'
#
loop_
_entity.id
_entity.type
_entity.pdbx_description
1 polymer ?
#
loop_
_entity_poly.entity_id
_entity_poly.type
_entity_poly.pdbx_seq_one_letter_code
_entity_poly.pdbx_strand_id
1 'polypeptide(L)'
;MCSTDHRGFTLLEVMIALAIIAIALLSCLGLANRCIASHAQVRHITTATLLAQHKMSEIEALATQRQLDQQDDSGTWEAPFDLYQWQVSFSTTPLPQVRQVRVSVRWGDPARNEEVWLDSFVLD
;
A
#
# COMPACT_ATOMS: atom_id res chain seq x y z
N MET A 1 41.45 55.44 18.71
CA MET A 1 42.09 54.28 18.04
C MET A 1 41.07 53.15 18.00
N CYS A 2 40.50 52.86 16.83
CA CYS A 2 39.66 51.69 16.62
C CYS A 2 40.22 50.97 15.39
N SER A 3 40.98 49.89 15.63
CA SER A 3 41.30 48.94 14.56
C SER A 3 40.07 48.09 14.32
N THR A 4 39.39 48.33 13.21
CA THR A 4 38.41 47.40 12.65
C THR A 4 39.17 46.22 12.07
N ASP A 5 39.23 45.12 12.83
CA ASP A 5 39.72 43.81 12.38
C ASP A 5 38.74 43.27 11.33
N HIS A 6 38.97 43.66 10.07
CA HIS A 6 38.25 43.13 8.91
C HIS A 6 38.78 41.72 8.64
N ARG A 7 38.33 40.76 9.44
CA ARG A 7 38.50 39.33 9.16
C ARG A 7 37.65 39.00 7.94
N GLY A 8 38.25 39.14 6.76
CA GLY A 8 37.67 38.67 5.51
C GLY A 8 37.41 37.17 5.60
N PHE A 9 36.26 36.73 5.08
CA PHE A 9 35.92 35.33 4.89
C PHE A 9 37.10 34.59 4.27
N THR A 10 37.56 33.54 4.94
CA THR A 10 38.61 32.71 4.35
C THR A 10 38.00 31.96 3.16
N LEU A 11 38.73 31.84 2.04
CA LEU A 11 38.31 30.99 0.92
C LEU A 11 37.98 29.57 1.39
N LEU A 12 38.71 29.09 2.40
CA LEU A 12 38.48 27.82 3.07
C LEU A 12 37.06 27.69 3.65
N GLU A 13 36.53 28.75 4.26
CA GLU A 13 35.19 28.75 4.87
C GLU A 13 34.09 28.59 3.83
N VAL A 14 34.18 29.31 2.70
CA VAL A 14 33.23 29.18 1.59
C VAL A 14 33.31 27.78 0.97
N MET A 15 34.52 27.23 0.83
CA MET A 15 34.71 25.86 0.33
C MET A 15 34.09 24.82 1.27
N ILE A 16 34.27 24.97 2.58
CA ILE A 16 33.66 24.07 3.58
C ILE A 16 32.13 24.21 3.55
N ALA A 17 31.59 25.43 3.49
CA ALA A 17 30.16 25.67 3.41
C ALA A 17 29.53 25.00 2.17
N LEU A 18 30.16 25.17 1.00
CA LEU A 18 29.73 24.53 -0.24
C LEU A 18 29.80 23.00 -0.16
N ALA A 19 30.84 22.45 0.49
CA ALA A 19 30.97 21.00 0.70
C ALA A 19 29.82 20.45 1.55
N ILE A 20 29.46 21.14 2.64
CA ILE A 20 28.33 20.75 3.50
C ILE A 20 27.00 20.81 2.72
N ILE A 21 26.78 21.88 1.95
CA ILE A 21 25.57 22.05 1.13
C ILE A 21 25.46 20.93 0.08
N ALA A 22 26.56 20.58 -0.60
CA ALA A 22 26.57 19.50 -1.60
C ALA A 22 26.15 18.15 -0.99
N ILE A 23 26.67 17.81 0.20
CA ILE A 23 26.32 16.57 0.92
C ILE A 23 24.84 16.59 1.33
N ALA A 24 24.34 17.74 1.82
CA ALA A 24 22.93 17.89 2.20
C ALA A 24 22.00 17.71 0.98
N LEU A 25 22.35 18.29 -0.17
CA LEU A 25 21.57 18.16 -1.41
C LEU A 25 21.54 16.73 -1.93
N LEU A 26 22.68 16.02 -1.90
CA LEU A 26 22.73 14.61 -2.30
C LEU A 26 21.84 13.74 -1.39
N SER A 27 21.85 14.01 -0.09
CA SER A 27 20.98 13.33 0.88
C SER A 27 19.50 13.60 0.61
N CYS A 28 19.15 14.86 0.31
CA CYS A 28 17.79 15.25 -0.03
C CYS A 28 17.29 14.57 -1.32
N LEU A 29 18.13 14.51 -2.35
CA LEU A 29 17.83 13.80 -3.60
C LEU A 29 17.59 12.30 -3.35
N GLY A 30 18.43 11.68 -2.51
CA GLY A 30 18.24 10.29 -2.10
C GLY A 30 16.91 10.06 -1.38
N LEU A 31 16.50 10.98 -0.50
CA LEU A 31 15.21 10.92 0.19
C LEU A 31 14.04 11.12 -0.78
N ALA A 32 14.13 12.06 -1.71
CA ALA A 32 13.12 12.31 -2.72
C ALA A 32 12.87 11.07 -3.59
N ASN A 33 13.94 10.40 -4.05
CA ASN A 33 13.83 9.15 -4.80
C ASN A 33 13.14 8.03 -4.00
N ARG A 34 13.49 7.89 -2.71
CA ARG A 34 12.82 6.91 -1.82
C ARG A 34 11.34 7.23 -1.63
N CYS A 35 10.99 8.50 -1.50
CA CYS A 35 9.59 8.94 -1.40
C CYS A 35 8.80 8.55 -2.65
N ILE A 36 9.35 8.82 -3.85
CA ILE A 36 8.73 8.46 -5.13
C ILE A 36 8.51 6.95 -5.23
N ALA A 37 9.50 6.13 -4.87
CA ALA A 37 9.36 4.68 -4.88
C ALA A 37 8.28 4.19 -3.91
N SER A 38 8.15 4.81 -2.73
CA SER A 38 7.11 4.49 -1.75
C SER A 38 5.69 4.80 -2.26
N HIS A 39 5.52 5.86 -3.04
CA HIS A 39 4.22 6.23 -3.59
C HIS A 39 3.59 5.16 -4.50
N ALA A 40 4.42 4.41 -5.25
CA ALA A 40 3.92 3.31 -6.08
C ALA A 40 3.33 2.18 -5.21
N GLN A 41 4.02 1.81 -4.12
CA GLN A 41 3.54 0.79 -3.19
C GLN A 41 2.23 1.19 -2.52
N VAL A 42 2.15 2.44 -2.04
CA VAL A 42 0.93 2.97 -1.41
C VAL A 42 -0.25 2.90 -2.38
N ARG A 43 -0.03 3.26 -3.65
CA ARG A 43 -1.06 3.17 -4.69
C ARG A 43 -1.56 1.73 -4.85
N HIS A 44 -0.67 0.75 -4.93
CA HIS A 44 -1.08 -0.64 -5.08
C HIS A 44 -1.92 -1.14 -3.91
N ILE A 45 -1.52 -0.80 -2.67
CA ILE A 45 -2.28 -1.14 -1.46
C ILE A 45 -3.67 -0.50 -1.52
N THR A 46 -3.77 0.79 -1.83
CA THR A 46 -5.07 1.47 -1.93
C THR A 46 -5.96 0.82 -2.99
N THR A 47 -5.42 0.52 -4.17
CA THR A 47 -6.18 -0.15 -5.23
C THR A 47 -6.61 -1.56 -4.82
N ALA A 48 -5.72 -2.36 -4.22
CA ALA A 48 -6.04 -3.70 -3.72
C ALA A 48 -7.14 -3.64 -2.65
N THR A 49 -7.07 -2.68 -1.73
CA THR A 49 -8.11 -2.46 -0.71
C THR A 49 -9.45 -2.11 -1.34
N LEU A 50 -9.48 -1.21 -2.34
CA LEU A 50 -10.73 -0.86 -3.02
C LEU A 50 -11.32 -2.04 -3.79
N LEU A 51 -10.49 -2.85 -4.44
CA LEU A 51 -10.91 -4.07 -5.12
C LEU A 51 -11.44 -5.12 -4.13
N ALA A 52 -10.78 -5.28 -2.98
CA ALA A 52 -11.24 -6.16 -1.92
C ALA A 52 -12.61 -5.72 -1.38
N GLN A 53 -12.78 -4.42 -1.12
CA GLN A 53 -14.05 -3.85 -0.67
C GLN A 53 -15.16 -4.04 -1.70
N HIS A 54 -14.86 -3.84 -2.98
CA HIS A 54 -15.81 -4.07 -4.06
C HIS A 54 -16.26 -5.53 -4.14
N LYS A 55 -15.32 -6.48 -4.02
CA LYS A 55 -15.67 -7.91 -4.03
C LYS A 55 -16.45 -8.32 -2.79
N MET A 56 -16.11 -7.76 -1.62
CA MET A 56 -16.84 -7.96 -0.38
C MET A 56 -18.28 -7.46 -0.47
N SER A 57 -18.50 -6.28 -1.04
CA SER A 57 -19.87 -5.73 -1.19
C SER A 57 -20.72 -6.53 -2.17
N GLU A 58 -20.12 -7.09 -3.23
CA GLU A 58 -20.79 -8.02 -4.14
C GLU A 58 -21.28 -9.28 -3.40
N ILE A 59 -20.43 -9.86 -2.55
CA ILE A 59 -20.76 -11.02 -1.71
C ILE A 59 -21.90 -10.66 -0.74
N GLU A 60 -21.83 -9.52 -0.05
CA GLU A 60 -22.87 -9.08 0.89
C GLU A 60 -24.23 -8.82 0.19
N ALA A 61 -24.20 -8.29 -1.04
CA ALA A 61 -25.40 -8.09 -1.84
C ALA A 61 -26.05 -9.43 -2.22
N LEU A 62 -25.25 -10.39 -2.70
CA LEU A 62 -25.72 -11.76 -2.97
C LEU A 62 -26.24 -12.44 -1.70
N ALA A 63 -25.65 -12.13 -0.53
CA ALA A 63 -26.06 -12.70 0.77
C ALA A 63 -27.48 -12.28 1.10
N THR A 64 -27.72 -10.97 0.97
CA THR A 64 -29.01 -10.34 1.22
C THR A 64 -30.09 -10.91 0.30
N GLN A 65 -29.72 -11.29 -0.92
CA GLN A 65 -30.62 -11.91 -1.91
C GLN A 65 -30.81 -13.43 -1.72
N ARG A 66 -30.12 -14.06 -0.77
CA ARG A 66 -30.03 -15.53 -0.60
C ARG A 66 -29.55 -16.26 -1.87
N GLN A 67 -28.71 -15.60 -2.65
CA GLN A 67 -28.12 -16.15 -3.87
C GLN A 67 -26.61 -16.41 -3.70
N LEU A 68 -26.08 -16.26 -2.49
CA LEU A 68 -24.69 -16.61 -2.22
C LEU A 68 -24.45 -18.10 -2.38
N ASP A 69 -23.58 -18.43 -3.32
CA ASP A 69 -22.93 -19.72 -3.35
C ASP A 69 -21.77 -19.70 -2.34
N GLN A 70 -21.85 -20.55 -1.31
CA GLN A 70 -20.94 -20.50 -0.16
C GLN A 70 -19.73 -21.42 -0.38
N GLN A 71 -19.15 -21.32 -1.57
CA GLN A 71 -18.00 -22.07 -2.02
C GLN A 71 -16.80 -21.15 -2.20
N ASP A 72 -15.62 -21.67 -1.88
CA ASP A 72 -14.37 -20.94 -2.12
C ASP A 72 -14.24 -20.64 -3.61
N ASP A 73 -13.92 -19.39 -3.93
CA ASP A 73 -13.83 -18.91 -5.30
C ASP A 73 -12.55 -18.09 -5.48
N SER A 74 -11.98 -18.11 -6.67
CA SER A 74 -10.76 -17.39 -6.96
C SER A 74 -10.70 -16.97 -8.42
N GLY A 75 -10.08 -15.83 -8.68
CA GLY A 75 -9.98 -15.32 -10.03
C GLY A 75 -9.03 -14.16 -10.16
N THR A 76 -8.98 -13.62 -11.36
CA THR A 76 -8.22 -12.42 -11.72
C THR A 76 -9.21 -11.39 -12.25
N TRP A 77 -8.93 -10.10 -12.06
CA TRP A 77 -9.74 -9.06 -12.70
C TRP A 77 -9.36 -8.91 -14.18
N GLU A 78 -10.27 -8.29 -14.94
CA GLU A 78 -9.96 -7.88 -16.30
C GLU A 78 -9.09 -6.60 -16.31
N ALA A 79 -8.54 -6.28 -17.48
CA ALA A 79 -7.78 -5.05 -17.67
C ALA A 79 -8.63 -3.82 -17.27
N PRO A 80 -8.08 -2.87 -16.50
CA PRO A 80 -6.65 -2.65 -16.21
C PRO A 80 -6.14 -3.26 -14.88
N PHE A 81 -6.89 -4.18 -14.25
CA PHE A 81 -6.56 -4.75 -12.94
C PHE A 81 -6.13 -6.23 -13.01
N ASP A 82 -5.70 -6.69 -14.17
CA ASP A 82 -5.19 -8.04 -14.46
C ASP A 82 -3.97 -8.45 -13.62
N LEU A 83 -3.30 -7.45 -13.03
CA LEU A 83 -2.20 -7.62 -12.07
C LEU A 83 -2.65 -8.12 -10.69
N TYR A 84 -3.94 -8.01 -10.38
CA TYR A 84 -4.51 -8.36 -9.09
C TYR A 84 -5.24 -9.69 -9.18
N GLN A 85 -5.09 -10.52 -8.15
CA GLN A 85 -5.78 -11.79 -8.01
C GLN A 85 -6.62 -11.75 -6.75
N TRP A 86 -7.86 -12.22 -6.82
CA TRP A 86 -8.72 -12.34 -5.65
C TRP A 86 -8.97 -13.79 -5.28
N GLN A 87 -9.18 -14.00 -4.00
CA GLN A 87 -9.61 -15.26 -3.44
C GLN A 87 -10.66 -14.99 -2.36
N VAL A 88 -11.76 -15.73 -2.43
CA VAL A 88 -12.84 -15.74 -1.44
C VAL A 88 -12.78 -17.09 -0.74
N SER A 89 -12.77 -17.06 0.59
CA SER A 89 -12.86 -18.28 1.39
C SER A 89 -13.95 -18.16 2.44
N PHE A 90 -14.73 -19.23 2.58
CA PHE A 90 -15.79 -19.32 3.57
C PHE A 90 -15.34 -20.18 4.74
N SER A 91 -15.56 -19.69 5.97
CA SER A 91 -15.23 -20.41 7.20
C SER A 91 -16.42 -20.46 8.13
N THR A 92 -16.64 -21.63 8.74
CA THR A 92 -17.67 -21.82 9.76
C THR A 92 -17.27 -21.12 11.04
N THR A 93 -18.21 -20.39 11.65
CA THR A 93 -18.01 -19.81 12.98
C THR A 93 -18.66 -20.68 14.07
N PRO A 94 -18.35 -20.46 15.36
CA PRO A 94 -19.04 -21.14 16.46
C PRO A 94 -20.55 -20.85 16.54
N LEU A 95 -21.03 -19.82 15.83
CA LEU A 95 -22.44 -19.47 15.74
C LEU A 95 -23.06 -20.20 14.53
N PRO A 96 -24.05 -21.09 14.72
CA PRO A 96 -24.58 -21.94 13.64
C PRO A 96 -25.17 -21.18 12.45
N GLN A 97 -25.61 -19.94 12.66
CA GLN A 97 -26.24 -19.08 11.65
C GLN A 97 -25.30 -18.00 11.10
N VAL A 98 -24.02 -18.02 11.44
CA VAL A 98 -23.04 -17.01 10.99
C VAL A 98 -21.88 -17.69 10.29
N ARG A 99 -21.59 -17.26 9.07
CA ARG A 99 -20.38 -17.67 8.34
C ARG A 99 -19.44 -16.49 8.19
N GLN A 100 -18.14 -16.77 8.31
CA GLN A 100 -17.10 -15.79 8.03
C GLN A 100 -16.72 -15.91 6.56
N VAL A 101 -16.71 -14.78 5.87
CA VAL A 101 -16.21 -14.65 4.50
C VAL A 101 -14.92 -13.86 4.57
N ARG A 102 -13.84 -14.43 4.03
CA ARG A 102 -12.56 -13.75 3.85
C ARG A 102 -12.32 -13.50 2.37
N VAL A 103 -12.17 -12.22 2.01
CA VAL A 103 -11.74 -11.80 0.68
C VAL A 103 -10.29 -11.37 0.76
N SER A 104 -9.40 -12.05 0.03
CA SER A 104 -8.01 -11.64 -0.10
C SER A 104 -7.69 -11.20 -1.52
N VAL A 105 -6.85 -10.17 -1.63
CA VAL A 105 -6.44 -9.57 -2.89
C VAL A 105 -4.92 -9.49 -2.90
N ARG A 106 -4.32 -10.20 -3.85
CA ARG A 106 -2.87 -10.35 -3.99
C ARG A 106 -2.41 -9.64 -5.26
N TRP A 107 -1.23 -9.03 -5.19
CA TRP A 107 -0.56 -8.46 -6.36
C TRP A 107 0.94 -8.73 -6.30
N GLY A 108 1.61 -8.64 -7.45
CA GLY A 108 3.07 -8.77 -7.51
C GLY A 108 3.58 -10.20 -7.32
N ASP A 109 4.85 -10.31 -6.93
CA ASP A 109 5.56 -11.59 -6.83
C ASP A 109 5.07 -12.36 -5.58
N PRO A 110 4.69 -13.65 -5.69
CA PRO A 110 4.33 -14.48 -4.55
C PRO A 110 5.41 -14.51 -3.45
N ALA A 111 6.69 -14.28 -3.77
CA ALA A 111 7.76 -14.20 -2.78
C ALA A 111 7.70 -12.93 -1.91
N ARG A 112 7.05 -11.86 -2.37
CA ARG A 112 6.96 -10.57 -1.66
C ARG A 112 5.70 -10.44 -0.78
N ASN A 113 4.82 -11.45 -0.81
CA ASN A 113 3.61 -11.57 0.01
C ASN A 113 2.79 -10.27 0.09
N GLU A 114 2.60 -9.59 -1.05
CA GLU A 114 1.82 -8.36 -1.14
C GLU A 114 0.33 -8.71 -1.26
N GLU A 115 -0.34 -8.75 -0.11
CA GLU A 115 -1.74 -9.15 0.03
C GLU A 115 -2.49 -8.18 0.96
N VAL A 116 -3.76 -7.93 0.64
CA VAL A 116 -4.73 -7.28 1.53
C VAL A 116 -5.88 -8.26 1.72
N TRP A 117 -6.29 -8.48 2.98
CA TRP A 117 -7.45 -9.31 3.30
C TRP A 117 -8.52 -8.50 4.06
N LEU A 118 -9.78 -8.81 3.80
CA LEU A 118 -10.95 -8.32 4.51
C LEU A 118 -11.77 -9.50 5.01
N ASP A 119 -12.18 -9.43 6.29
CA ASP A 119 -13.07 -10.39 6.91
C ASP A 119 -14.44 -9.75 7.12
N SER A 120 -15.50 -10.44 6.72
CA SER A 120 -16.89 -10.07 7.02
C SER A 120 -17.66 -11.28 7.53
N PHE A 121 -18.78 -11.02 8.20
CA PHE A 121 -19.65 -12.03 8.78
C PHE A 121 -21.04 -11.90 8.16
N VAL A 122 -21.48 -12.95 7.49
CA VAL A 122 -22.81 -13.01 6.87
C VAL A 122 -23.67 -14.00 7.62
N LEU A 123 -24.97 -13.67 7.76
CA LEU A 123 -25.96 -14.58 8.29
C LEU A 123 -26.49 -15.50 7.20
N ASP A 124 -26.65 -16.77 7.54
CA ASP A 124 -27.29 -17.81 6.70
C ASP A 124 -28.83 -17.69 6.75
#